data_AF-A0A7V9P7W0-F1
#
_entry.id   AF-A0A7V9P7W0-F1
#
_cell.length_a   1.000
_cell.length_b   1.000
_cell.length_c   1.000
_cell.angle_alpha   90.00
_cell.angle_beta   90.00
_cell.angle_gamma   90.00
#
_symmetry.space_group_name_H-M   'P 1'
#
loop_
_entity.id
_entity.type
_entity.pdbx_description
1 polymer ?
#
loop_
_entity_poly.entity_id
_entity_poly.type
_entity_poly.pdbx_seq_one_letter_code
_entity_poly.pdbx_strand_id
1 'polypeptide(L)'
;MRRVLEEVRSAAAPPKYLKRLAVKNASHTFILQTDEIDWIGAAGNYVELHVGRETHLIRERLSHLEQKLDPEKFARVHRSTIVRVERIKTLHPLFNGDYLIVLHTGAKLNASRIYQEKLLSLLTE
;
A
#
# COMPACT_ATOMS: atom_id res chain seq x y z
N MET A 1 -8.79 -37.99 -37.10
CA MET A 1 -7.86 -36.89 -37.40
C MET A 1 -8.33 -35.64 -36.64
N ARG A 2 -7.53 -35.18 -35.65
CA ARG A 2 -7.41 -33.82 -35.03
C ARG A 2 -8.70 -32.98 -34.85
N ARG A 3 -9.24 -32.82 -33.63
CA ARG A 3 -8.94 -31.83 -32.54
C ARG A 3 -9.34 -30.39 -32.92
N VAL A 4 -9.73 -29.58 -31.90
CA VAL A 4 -9.80 -28.09 -31.83
C VAL A 4 -11.28 -27.60 -31.86
N LEU A 5 -11.91 -26.95 -30.85
CA LEU A 5 -11.47 -26.03 -29.78
C LEU A 5 -12.30 -26.22 -28.49
N GLU A 6 -11.59 -26.53 -27.41
CA GLU A 6 -12.01 -26.26 -26.04
C GLU A 6 -11.38 -24.91 -25.67
N GLU A 7 -12.12 -23.82 -25.87
CA GLU A 7 -11.77 -22.50 -25.31
C GLU A 7 -12.49 -22.30 -23.98
N VAL A 8 -12.05 -23.07 -22.97
CA VAL A 8 -12.18 -22.62 -21.59
C VAL A 8 -11.20 -21.47 -21.45
N ARG A 9 -11.70 -20.23 -21.59
CA ARG A 9 -11.02 -19.03 -21.10
C ARG A 9 -10.73 -19.26 -19.62
N SER A 10 -9.47 -19.57 -19.34
CA SER A 10 -8.88 -19.66 -18.00
C SER A 10 -9.31 -18.43 -17.18
N ALA A 11 -10.22 -18.64 -16.23
CA ALA A 11 -10.43 -17.73 -15.10
C ALA A 11 -9.11 -17.75 -14.29
N ALA A 12 -8.24 -16.78 -14.56
CA ALA A 12 -7.00 -16.61 -13.81
C ALA A 12 -7.36 -16.45 -12.32
N ALA A 13 -6.75 -17.27 -11.46
CA ALA A 13 -6.87 -17.11 -10.01
C ALA A 13 -6.53 -15.65 -9.63
N PRO A 14 -7.22 -15.06 -8.64
CA PRO A 14 -6.94 -13.68 -8.24
C PRO A 14 -5.45 -13.53 -7.89
N PRO A 15 -4.80 -12.41 -8.25
CA PRO A 15 -3.41 -12.17 -7.91
C PRO A 15 -3.25 -12.32 -6.39
N LYS A 16 -2.35 -13.21 -5.96
CA LYS A 16 -2.09 -13.44 -4.54
C LYS A 16 -1.18 -12.33 -4.03
N TYR A 17 -1.77 -11.27 -3.48
CA TYR A 17 -1.04 -10.16 -2.85
C TYR A 17 -0.21 -10.63 -1.65
N LEU A 18 0.84 -9.87 -1.32
CA LEU A 18 1.70 -10.17 -0.19
C LEU A 18 0.94 -10.09 1.13
N LYS A 19 1.03 -11.16 1.92
CA LYS A 19 0.57 -11.18 3.31
C LYS A 19 1.68 -10.82 4.30
N ARG A 20 2.95 -10.97 3.88
CA ARG A 20 4.13 -10.78 4.73
C ARG A 20 5.27 -10.14 3.94
N LEU A 21 6.06 -9.33 4.63
CA LEU A 21 7.31 -8.77 4.15
C LEU A 21 8.46 -9.24 5.04
N ALA A 22 9.54 -9.70 4.41
CA ALA A 22 10.77 -10.03 5.12
C ALA A 22 11.68 -8.80 5.14
N VAL A 23 11.91 -8.24 6.32
CA VAL A 23 12.82 -7.12 6.56
C VAL A 23 14.14 -7.69 7.05
N LYS A 24 15.21 -7.54 6.25
CA LYS A 24 16.54 -8.03 6.60
C LYS A 24 17.35 -6.92 7.27
N ASN A 25 17.80 -7.18 8.50
CA ASN A 25 18.83 -6.41 9.17
C ASN A 25 20.16 -7.18 9.13
N ALA A 26 21.25 -6.55 9.57
CA ALA A 26 22.59 -7.14 9.51
C ALA A 26 22.72 -8.49 10.23
N SER A 27 21.95 -8.71 11.31
CA SER A 27 22.01 -9.93 12.13
C SER A 27 20.76 -10.81 12.02
N HIS A 28 19.57 -10.23 11.83
CA HIS A 28 18.30 -10.97 11.89
C HIS A 28 17.34 -10.57 10.75
N THR A 29 16.39 -11.46 10.44
CA THR A 29 15.27 -11.18 9.53
C THR A 29 13.98 -11.07 10.33
N PHE A 30 13.29 -9.94 10.21
CA PHE A 30 11.96 -9.73 10.77
C PHE A 30 10.91 -10.08 9.72
N ILE A 31 9.87 -10.80 10.13
CA ILE A 31 8.73 -11.11 9.27
C ILE A 31 7.56 -10.24 9.71
N LEU A 32 7.26 -9.22 8.91
CA LEU A 32 6.19 -8.27 9.16
C LEU A 32 4.93 -8.70 8.40
N GLN A 33 3.77 -8.76 9.06
CA GLN A 33 2.51 -8.95 8.35
C GLN A 33 2.11 -7.64 7.67
N THR A 34 1.49 -7.72 6.49
CA THR A 34 1.04 -6.50 5.80
C THR A 34 -0.14 -5.82 6.50
N ASP A 35 -0.83 -6.48 7.41
CA ASP A 35 -1.88 -5.88 8.25
C ASP A 35 -1.36 -5.02 9.40
N GLU A 36 -0.12 -5.24 9.83
CA GLU A 36 0.56 -4.42 10.83
C GLU A 36 1.00 -3.06 10.28
N ILE A 37 1.14 -2.92 8.96
CA ILE A 37 1.63 -1.69 8.31
C ILE A 37 0.57 -0.59 8.38
N ASP A 38 0.96 0.58 8.90
CA ASP A 38 0.15 1.80 8.88
C ASP A 38 0.25 2.54 7.56
N TRP A 39 1.49 2.80 7.14
CA TRP A 39 1.78 3.47 5.89
C TRP A 39 3.22 3.17 5.44
N ILE A 40 3.51 3.52 4.20
CA ILE A 40 4.77 3.26 3.53
C ILE A 40 5.27 4.55 2.90
N GLY A 41 6.50 4.94 3.24
CA GLY A 41 7.18 6.10 2.71
C GLY A 41 8.28 5.72 1.72
N ALA A 42 8.49 6.52 0.67
CA ALA A 42 9.69 6.39 -0.15
C ALA A 42 10.89 7.09 0.51
N ALA A 43 12.03 6.38 0.60
CA ALA A 43 13.29 6.87 1.15
C ALA A 43 14.45 6.58 0.17
N GLY A 44 14.52 7.35 -0.91
CA GLY A 44 15.51 7.14 -1.98
C GLY A 44 15.31 5.80 -2.70
N ASN A 45 16.29 4.90 -2.58
CA ASN A 45 16.24 3.54 -3.14
C ASN A 45 15.63 2.51 -2.18
N TYR A 46 15.09 2.98 -1.06
CA TYR A 46 14.43 2.20 -0.03
C TYR A 46 12.99 2.66 0.13
N VAL A 47 12.21 1.84 0.82
CA VAL A 47 10.94 2.27 1.42
C VAL A 47 10.99 2.04 2.92
N GLU A 48 10.34 2.94 3.63
CA GLU A 48 10.08 2.88 5.06
C GLU A 48 8.70 2.27 5.27
N LEU A 49 8.62 1.15 5.99
CA LEU A 49 7.39 0.57 6.48
C LEU A 49 7.16 1.08 7.89
N HIS A 50 6.11 1.88 8.08
CA HIS A 50 5.75 2.43 9.39
C HIS A 50 4.70 1.52 10.05
N VAL A 51 5.03 1.04 11.25
CA VAL A 51 4.27 0.05 12.02
C VAL A 51 4.19 0.50 13.47
N GLY A 52 3.11 1.17 13.84
CA GLY A 52 2.95 1.80 15.14
C GLY A 52 4.05 2.82 15.42
N ARG A 53 4.99 2.48 16.30
CA ARG A 53 6.15 3.32 16.67
C ARG A 53 7.44 2.89 15.98
N GLU A 54 7.41 1.80 15.24
CA GLU A 54 8.57 1.24 14.56
C GLU A 54 8.59 1.65 13.09
N THR A 55 9.81 1.81 12.56
CA THR A 55 10.04 2.04 11.14
C THR A 55 11.05 1.02 10.65
N HIS A 56 10.68 0.31 9.59
CA HIS A 56 11.50 -0.74 8.98
C HIS A 56 11.90 -0.33 7.56
N LEU A 57 13.19 -0.43 7.23
CA LEU A 57 13.70 -0.10 5.90
C LEU A 57 13.85 -1.36 5.04
N ILE A 58 13.29 -1.35 3.83
CA ILE A 58 13.54 -2.38 2.83
C ILE A 58 14.05 -1.76 1.54
N ARG A 59 15.01 -2.45 0.89
CA ARG A 59 15.54 -2.03 -0.41
C ARG A 59 14.57 -2.43 -1.52
N GLU A 60 13.61 -1.55 -1.80
CA GLU A 60 12.63 -1.71 -2.87
C GLU A 60 12.18 -0.31 -3.33
N ARG A 61 11.63 -0.20 -4.56
CA ARG A 61 10.95 1.01 -5.03
C ARG A 61 9.49 0.98 -4.59
N LEU A 62 8.96 2.13 -4.16
CA LEU A 62 7.56 2.25 -3.74
C LEU A 62 6.57 1.74 -4.78
N SER A 63 6.78 2.07 -6.07
CA SER A 63 5.91 1.62 -7.17
C SER A 63 5.97 0.11 -7.42
N HIS A 64 7.08 -0.54 -7.11
CA HIS A 64 7.18 -2.00 -7.23
C HIS A 64 6.50 -2.69 -6.05
N LEU A 65 6.65 -2.13 -4.84
CA LEU A 65 5.95 -2.64 -3.67
C LEU A 65 4.43 -2.49 -3.81
N GLU A 66 3.97 -1.35 -4.33
CA GLU A 66 2.55 -1.07 -4.62
C GLU A 66 1.86 -2.21 -5.39
N GLN A 67 2.50 -2.72 -6.43
CA GLN A 67 1.97 -3.81 -7.28
C GLN A 67 1.81 -5.14 -6.55
N LYS A 68 2.50 -5.31 -5.41
CA LYS A 68 2.48 -6.53 -4.60
C LYS A 68 1.53 -6.42 -3.41
N LEU A 69 1.03 -5.22 -3.11
CA LEU A 69 0.09 -4.96 -2.03
C LEU A 69 -1.34 -5.12 -2.51
N ASP A 70 -2.23 -5.45 -1.57
CA ASP A 70 -3.65 -5.56 -1.82
C ASP A 70 -4.27 -4.17 -2.08
N PRO A 71 -4.74 -3.88 -3.31
CA PRO A 71 -5.24 -2.56 -3.69
C PRO A 71 -6.61 -2.23 -3.08
N GLU A 72 -7.25 -3.18 -2.41
CA GLU A 72 -8.45 -2.94 -1.60
C GLU A 72 -8.09 -2.44 -0.20
N LYS A 73 -6.87 -2.74 0.27
CA LYS A 73 -6.39 -2.38 1.62
C LYS A 73 -5.40 -1.24 1.62
N PHE A 74 -4.66 -1.07 0.52
CA PHE A 74 -3.61 -0.07 0.39
C PHE A 74 -3.94 0.91 -0.73
N ALA A 75 -3.89 2.20 -0.38
CA ALA A 75 -4.08 3.29 -1.31
C ALA A 75 -2.76 4.06 -1.46
N ARG A 76 -2.29 4.26 -2.69
CA ARG A 76 -1.29 5.28 -2.95
C ARG A 76 -1.96 6.64 -2.83
N VAL A 77 -1.40 7.51 -2.00
CA VAL A 77 -1.97 8.83 -1.68
C VAL A 77 -1.05 9.97 -2.09
N HIS A 78 0.23 9.67 -2.29
CA HIS A 78 1.20 10.61 -2.82
C HIS A 78 2.22 9.86 -3.67
N ARG A 79 3.00 10.59 -4.48
CA ARG A 79 4.08 9.98 -5.27
C ARG A 79 5.09 9.20 -4.40
N SER A 80 5.19 9.55 -3.12
CA SER A 80 6.09 8.95 -2.14
C SER A 80 5.38 8.27 -0.96
N THR A 81 4.06 8.09 -1.00
CA THR A 81 3.31 7.60 0.15
C THR A 81 2.19 6.64 -0.25
N ILE A 82 2.16 5.48 0.40
CA ILE A 82 1.05 4.51 0.36
C ILE A 82 0.55 4.37 1.79
N VAL A 83 -0.76 4.30 1.98
CA VAL A 83 -1.40 4.16 3.30
C VAL A 83 -2.27 2.90 3.32
N ARG A 84 -2.36 2.24 4.47
CA ARG A 84 -3.42 1.24 4.70
C ARG A 84 -4.72 1.98 5.05
N VAL A 85 -5.77 1.73 4.28
CA VAL A 85 -7.03 2.49 4.39
C VAL A 85 -7.68 2.35 5.76
N GLU A 86 -7.70 1.15 6.32
CA GLU A 86 -8.22 0.86 7.68
C GLU A 86 -7.48 1.61 8.80
N ARG A 87 -6.31 2.18 8.51
CA ARG A 87 -5.49 2.92 9.49
C ARG A 87 -5.81 4.42 9.51
N ILE A 88 -6.63 4.89 8.57
CA ILE A 88 -7.06 6.28 8.46
C ILE A 88 -8.12 6.56 9.53
N LYS A 89 -7.85 7.58 10.34
CA LYS A 89 -8.78 8.08 11.37
C LYS A 89 -9.66 9.20 10.84
N THR A 90 -9.05 10.20 10.19
CA THR A 90 -9.79 11.33 9.58
C THR A 90 -9.12 11.79 8.29
N LEU A 91 -9.93 12.36 7.41
CA LEU A 91 -9.50 13.11 6.23
C LEU A 91 -9.95 14.57 6.37
N HIS A 92 -9.05 15.50 6.10
CA HIS A 92 -9.36 16.93 6.07
C HIS A 92 -9.05 17.49 4.68
N PRO A 93 -10.03 18.05 3.95
CA PRO A 93 -9.75 18.72 2.68
C PRO A 93 -8.88 19.96 2.92
N LEU A 94 -7.91 20.18 2.05
CA LEU A 94 -7.03 21.36 2.05
C LEU A 94 -7.46 22.32 0.93
N PHE A 95 -7.09 23.60 1.07
CA PHE A 95 -7.50 24.67 0.14
C PHE A 95 -7.02 24.48 -1.30
N ASN A 96 -6.03 23.62 -1.53
CA ASN A 96 -5.42 23.35 -2.84
C ASN A 96 -5.98 22.08 -3.53
N GLY A 97 -7.03 21.47 -2.97
CA GLY A 97 -7.64 20.24 -3.46
C GLY A 97 -6.89 18.96 -3.08
N ASP A 98 -5.85 19.07 -2.24
CA ASP A 98 -5.24 17.92 -1.57
C ASP A 98 -6.01 17.60 -0.28
N TYR A 99 -5.68 16.46 0.34
CA TYR A 99 -6.19 16.10 1.66
C TYR A 99 -5.06 15.94 2.67
N LEU A 100 -5.34 16.27 3.92
CA LEU A 100 -4.56 15.84 5.07
C LEU A 100 -5.21 14.58 5.66
N ILE A 101 -4.49 13.47 5.59
CA ILE A 101 -4.84 12.20 6.22
C ILE A 101 -4.27 12.18 7.63
N VAL A 102 -5.10 11.87 8.62
CA VAL A 102 -4.68 11.60 9.99
C VAL A 102 -4.90 10.12 10.28
N LEU A 103 -3.86 9.41 10.69
CA LEU A 103 -3.93 8.00 11.05
C LEU A 103 -4.33 7.79 12.51
N HIS A 104 -4.73 6.56 12.87
CA HIS A 104 -4.99 6.19 14.27
C HIS A 104 -3.76 6.36 15.18
N THR A 105 -2.55 6.25 14.62
CA THR A 105 -1.29 6.52 15.33
C THR A 105 -1.03 8.01 15.60
N GLY A 106 -1.80 8.90 14.98
CA GLY A 106 -1.57 10.35 15.00
C GLY A 106 -0.65 10.86 13.88
N ALA A 107 -0.08 9.96 13.07
CA ALA A 107 0.69 10.35 11.89
C ALA A 107 -0.17 11.15 10.90
N LYS A 108 0.46 12.14 10.25
CA LYS A 108 -0.18 13.04 9.29
C LYS A 108 0.45 12.86 7.91
N LEU A 109 -0.35 12.51 6.92
CA LEU A 109 0.09 12.27 5.54
C LEU A 109 -0.64 13.21 4.59
N ASN A 110 0.07 13.75 3.60
CA ASN A 110 -0.57 14.50 2.52
C ASN A 110 -1.04 13.54 1.42
N ALA A 111 -2.30 13.66 1.02
CA ALA A 111 -2.83 13.00 -0.16
C ALA A 111 -2.93 14.04 -1.28
N SER A 112 -2.24 13.83 -2.40
CA SER A 112 -2.38 14.78 -3.51
C SER A 112 -3.66 14.52 -4.30
N ARG A 113 -4.18 15.59 -4.92
CA ARG A 113 -5.39 15.54 -5.77
C ARG A 113 -5.37 14.45 -6.85
N ILE A 114 -4.18 14.05 -7.30
CA ILE A 114 -3.99 13.04 -8.37
C ILE A 114 -4.39 11.65 -7.86
N TYR A 115 -4.18 11.38 -6.57
CA TYR A 115 -4.38 10.07 -5.97
C TYR A 115 -5.69 9.96 -5.17
N GLN A 116 -6.44 11.07 -5.03
CA GLN A 116 -7.62 11.12 -4.17
C GLN A 116 -8.77 10.22 -4.65
N GLU A 117 -8.94 10.04 -5.96
CA GLU A 117 -10.09 9.30 -6.51
C GLU A 117 -10.10 7.84 -6.01
N LYS A 118 -8.95 7.16 -6.11
CA LYS A 118 -8.78 5.80 -5.61
C LYS A 118 -8.88 5.71 -4.08
N LEU A 119 -8.38 6.73 -3.37
CA LEU A 119 -8.49 6.77 -1.91
C LEU A 119 -9.96 6.87 -1.48
N LEU A 120 -10.72 7.78 -2.09
CA LEU A 120 -12.11 8.04 -1.73
C LEU A 120 -13.01 6.86 -2.09
N SER A 121 -12.75 6.16 -3.20
CA SER A 121 -13.52 4.96 -3.54
C SER A 121 -13.41 3.90 -2.44
N LEU A 122 -12.21 3.68 -1.89
CA LEU A 122 -11.96 2.68 -0.85
C LEU A 122 -12.51 3.05 0.54
N LEU A 123 -12.92 4.29 0.75
CA LEU A 123 -13.50 4.76 2.02
C LEU A 123 -15.02 4.77 2.03
N THR A 124 -15.65 4.60 0.87
CA THR A 124 -17.10 4.74 0.70
C THR A 124 -17.79 3.40 0.39
N GLU A 125 -17.01 2.32 0.26
CA GLU A 125 -17.45 0.92 0.11
C GLU A 125 -17.47 0.19 1.46
#